data_AF-A0A9R1XB64-F1
#
_entry.id   AF-A0A9R1XB64-F1
#
_cell.length_a   1.000
_cell.length_b   1.000
_cell.length_c   1.000
_cell.angle_alpha   90.00
_cell.angle_beta   90.00
_cell.angle_gamma   90.00
#
_symmetry.space_group_name_H-M   'P 1'
#
loop_
_entity.id
_entity.type
_entity.pdbx_description
1 polymer ?
#
loop_
_entity_poly.entity_id
_entity_poly.type
_entity_poly.pdbx_seq_one_letter_code
_entity_poly.pdbx_strand_id
1 'polypeptide(L)'
;MERTSGCHNTYSYVGIEDGWEVYIAQHNNSITEFKNEFKVGIKAEEKEINCSCEHFKTMGVLCRHAFTIMMRCGVKEIPEMYILKRWRKDVISRNYHFSSLQSDSGDCENVKLINDSYYSFQSCLDIIRDDKRRLGLFAEKQQMLLKEFESGYISPGLKSKTDGEVVCKLLGVTIPIPKQINIHVLEVQSNKGSGIKKRIPSADKNNKQ
;
A
#
# COMPACT_ATOMS: atom_id res chain seq x y z
N MET A 1 -13.70 -14.81 21.28
CA MET A 1 -13.41 -13.87 20.18
C MET A 1 -13.74 -12.47 20.67
N GLU A 2 -12.72 -11.78 21.17
CA GLU A 2 -12.84 -10.40 21.64
C GLU A 2 -13.10 -9.48 20.45
N ARG A 3 -14.20 -8.73 20.51
CA ARG A 3 -14.49 -7.66 19.56
C ARG A 3 -13.50 -6.55 19.85
N THR A 4 -12.57 -6.30 18.95
CA THR A 4 -11.73 -5.10 18.99
C THR A 4 -12.66 -3.89 19.02
N SER A 5 -12.46 -3.00 20.00
CA SER A 5 -13.18 -1.76 20.19
C SER A 5 -12.93 -0.83 19.00
N GLY A 6 -13.74 -1.00 17.95
CA GLY A 6 -13.71 -0.13 16.79
C GLY A 6 -14.05 1.31 17.20
N CYS A 7 -13.32 2.29 16.69
CA CYS A 7 -13.70 3.70 16.83
C CYS A 7 -15.12 3.90 16.30
N HIS A 8 -16.07 4.15 17.20
CA HIS A 8 -17.44 4.49 16.85
C HIS A 8 -17.45 5.91 16.25
N ASN A 9 -17.49 6.00 14.93
CA ASN A 9 -17.74 7.26 14.25
C ASN A 9 -19.25 7.52 14.24
N THR A 10 -19.68 8.64 14.81
CA THR A 10 -21.07 9.09 14.75
C THR A 10 -21.23 10.15 13.67
N TYR A 11 -22.41 10.20 13.09
CA TYR A 11 -22.76 11.15 12.03
C TYR A 11 -24.18 11.64 12.29
N SER A 12 -24.34 12.93 12.55
CA SER A 12 -25.62 13.58 12.85
C SER A 12 -25.95 14.63 11.79
N TYR A 13 -27.22 14.67 11.37
CA TYR A 13 -27.73 15.75 10.53
C TYR A 13 -27.94 17.01 11.39
N VAL A 14 -27.55 18.17 10.88
CA VAL A 14 -27.66 19.45 11.58
C VAL A 14 -28.74 20.34 10.96
N GLY A 15 -28.87 20.33 9.63
CA GLY A 15 -29.81 21.20 8.94
C GLY A 15 -29.36 21.53 7.53
N ILE A 16 -29.93 22.60 6.98
CA ILE A 16 -29.55 23.16 5.68
C ILE A 16 -28.92 24.53 5.91
N GLU A 17 -27.73 24.74 5.35
CA GLU A 17 -27.02 26.02 5.38
C GLU A 17 -26.61 26.40 3.95
N ASP A 18 -27.03 27.58 3.46
CA ASP A 18 -26.71 28.07 2.11
C ASP A 18 -27.01 27.05 0.98
N GLY A 19 -28.07 26.27 1.15
CA GLY A 19 -28.48 25.22 0.21
C GLY A 19 -27.69 23.91 0.34
N TRP A 20 -26.79 23.77 1.31
CA TRP A 20 -26.09 22.52 1.63
C TRP A 20 -26.79 21.79 2.77
N GLU A 21 -27.03 20.49 2.60
CA GLU A 21 -27.35 19.63 3.74
C GLU A 21 -26.09 19.39 4.57
N VAL A 22 -26.15 19.77 5.85
CA VAL A 22 -25.00 19.75 6.75
C VAL A 22 -25.10 18.58 7.74
N TYR A 23 -23.99 17.86 7.85
CA TYR A 23 -23.79 16.76 8.78
C TYR A 23 -22.53 17.00 9.64
N ILE A 24 -22.54 16.50 10.87
CA ILE A 24 -21.37 16.48 11.76
C ILE A 24 -20.90 15.05 11.93
N ALA A 25 -19.65 14.79 11.56
CA ALA A 25 -18.97 13.52 11.79
C ALA A 25 -18.07 13.65 13.02
N GLN A 26 -18.28 12.81 14.05
CA GLN A 26 -17.46 12.82 15.26
C GLN A 26 -16.60 11.56 15.33
N HIS A 27 -15.33 11.74 15.68
CA HIS A 27 -14.40 10.67 15.99
C HIS A 27 -14.12 10.64 17.49
N ASN A 28 -14.35 9.49 18.12
CA ASN A 28 -13.99 9.26 19.50
C ASN A 28 -12.54 8.77 19.57
N ASN A 29 -11.64 9.53 20.18
CA ASN A 29 -10.29 9.04 20.51
C ASN A 29 -10.33 8.32 21.85
N SER A 30 -9.93 7.05 21.90
CA SER A 30 -9.94 6.27 23.15
C SER A 30 -8.85 6.70 24.15
N ILE A 31 -7.88 7.53 23.71
CA ILE A 31 -6.73 7.97 24.51
C ILE A 31 -6.93 9.36 25.12
N THR A 32 -7.83 10.17 24.55
CA THR A 32 -8.08 11.55 25.00
C THR A 32 -9.57 11.84 24.96
N GLU A 33 -10.14 12.47 25.98
CA GLU A 33 -11.55 12.91 26.01
C GLU A 33 -11.93 13.90 24.88
N PHE A 34 -10.95 14.36 24.09
CA PHE A 34 -11.18 15.19 22.91
C PHE A 34 -11.91 14.43 21.80
N LYS A 35 -13.11 14.92 21.48
CA LYS A 35 -13.88 14.52 20.30
C LYS A 35 -13.47 15.40 19.13
N ASN A 36 -13.02 14.79 18.05
CA ASN A 36 -12.77 15.53 16.81
C ASN A 36 -14.06 15.57 16.00
N GLU A 37 -14.55 16.77 15.72
CA GLU A 37 -15.75 17.01 14.93
C GLU A 37 -15.42 17.56 13.56
N PHE A 38 -16.07 17.03 12.53
CA PHE A 38 -15.88 17.44 11.15
C PHE A 38 -17.23 17.77 10.53
N LYS A 39 -17.33 18.97 9.94
CA LYS A 39 -18.51 19.43 9.22
C LYS A 39 -18.45 18.92 7.79
N VAL A 40 -19.51 18.25 7.36
CA VAL A 40 -19.68 17.72 6.01
C VAL A 40 -20.92 18.34 5.39
N GLY A 41 -20.76 19.14 4.35
CA GLY A 41 -21.86 19.67 3.55
C GLY A 41 -22.03 18.88 2.27
N ILE A 42 -23.26 18.51 1.91
CA ILE A 42 -23.58 17.85 0.64
C ILE A 42 -24.73 18.56 -0.07
N LYS A 43 -24.63 18.63 -1.40
CA LYS A 43 -25.75 18.90 -2.30
C LYS A 43 -25.97 17.67 -3.16
N ALA A 44 -26.88 16.80 -2.75
CA ALA A 44 -27.05 15.49 -3.38
C ALA A 44 -27.43 15.59 -4.86
N GLU A 45 -28.26 16.58 -5.23
CA GLU A 45 -28.70 16.81 -6.61
C GLU A 45 -27.56 17.28 -7.52
N GLU A 46 -26.75 18.23 -7.03
CA GLU A 46 -25.54 18.74 -7.73
C GLU A 46 -24.37 17.74 -7.64
N LYS A 47 -24.53 16.69 -6.82
CA LYS A 47 -23.49 15.73 -6.43
C LYS A 47 -22.23 16.39 -5.85
N GLU A 48 -22.36 17.55 -5.23
CA GLU A 48 -21.22 18.23 -4.61
C GLU A 48 -21.12 17.87 -3.13
N ILE A 49 -19.89 17.70 -2.63
CA ILE A 49 -19.62 17.43 -1.22
C ILE A 49 -18.33 18.10 -0.73
N ASN A 50 -18.43 18.67 0.47
CA ASN A 50 -17.35 19.41 1.13
C ASN A 50 -17.18 18.86 2.55
N CYS A 51 -15.94 18.65 3.00
CA CYS A 51 -15.65 18.27 4.37
C CYS A 51 -14.58 19.18 4.97
N SER A 52 -14.79 19.63 6.22
CA SER A 52 -13.88 20.51 6.95
C SER A 52 -12.52 19.89 7.29
N CYS A 53 -12.35 18.58 7.11
CA CYS A 53 -11.03 17.96 7.20
C CYS A 53 -10.09 18.30 6.03
N GLU A 54 -10.62 18.91 4.96
CA GLU A 54 -9.87 19.35 3.76
C GLU A 54 -9.03 18.26 3.07
N HIS A 55 -9.34 16.99 3.30
CA HIS A 55 -8.57 15.88 2.75
C HIS A 55 -8.53 15.87 1.22
N PHE A 56 -9.62 16.28 0.56
CA PHE A 56 -9.62 16.39 -0.89
C PHE A 56 -8.70 17.51 -1.39
N LYS A 57 -8.65 18.66 -0.70
CA LYS A 57 -7.75 19.76 -1.06
C LYS A 57 -6.28 19.39 -0.88
N THR A 58 -5.96 18.59 0.13
CA THR A 58 -4.59 18.22 0.51
C THR A 58 -4.08 16.97 -0.20
N MET A 59 -4.92 15.93 -0.33
CA MET A 59 -4.54 14.62 -0.88
C MET A 59 -5.15 14.33 -2.25
N GLY A 60 -6.11 15.14 -2.71
CA GLY A 60 -6.79 14.91 -3.99
C GLY A 60 -7.74 13.71 -3.99
N VAL A 61 -8.09 13.17 -2.81
CA VAL A 61 -9.06 12.07 -2.62
C VAL A 61 -10.07 12.45 -1.54
N LEU A 62 -11.31 12.00 -1.70
CA LEU A 62 -12.36 12.24 -0.71
C LEU A 62 -12.00 11.54 0.61
N CYS A 63 -12.28 12.20 1.75
CA CYS A 63 -12.09 11.57 3.06
C CYS A 63 -13.19 10.55 3.34
N ARG A 64 -12.95 9.70 4.34
CA ARG A 64 -13.97 8.79 4.88
C ARG A 64 -15.25 9.51 5.31
N HIS A 65 -15.16 10.74 5.82
CA HIS A 65 -16.35 11.51 6.22
C HIS A 65 -17.26 11.81 5.03
N ALA A 66 -16.68 12.39 3.97
CA ALA A 66 -17.38 12.73 2.75
C ALA A 66 -17.99 11.48 2.11
N PHE A 67 -17.20 10.42 1.96
CA PHE A 67 -17.70 9.14 1.43
C PHE A 67 -18.91 8.61 2.20
N THR A 68 -18.87 8.65 3.53
CA THR A 68 -19.96 8.13 4.35
C THR A 68 -21.25 8.92 4.15
N ILE A 69 -21.16 10.25 4.04
CA ILE A 69 -22.33 11.11 3.82
C ILE A 69 -22.89 10.94 2.40
N MET A 70 -22.03 10.86 1.37
CA MET A 70 -22.48 10.56 -0.01
C MET A 70 -23.31 9.28 -0.06
N MET A 71 -22.82 8.21 0.56
CA MET A 71 -23.51 6.92 0.60
C MET A 71 -24.86 7.01 1.32
N ARG A 72 -24.93 7.76 2.43
CA ARG A 72 -26.19 7.97 3.18
C ARG A 72 -27.22 8.78 2.40
N CYS A 73 -26.77 9.74 1.59
CA CYS A 73 -27.64 10.58 0.77
C CYS A 73 -27.95 9.94 -0.60
N GLY A 74 -27.62 8.65 -0.79
CA GLY A 74 -27.98 7.91 -2.01
C GLY A 74 -27.14 8.24 -3.23
N VAL A 75 -26.00 8.91 -3.09
CA VAL A 75 -25.06 9.15 -4.18
C VAL A 75 -24.33 7.84 -4.48
N LYS A 76 -24.71 7.19 -5.59
CA LYS A 76 -24.24 5.84 -5.96
C LYS A 76 -22.86 5.80 -6.60
N GLU A 77 -22.43 6.91 -7.18
CA GLU A 77 -21.19 7.01 -7.95
C GLU A 77 -20.42 8.27 -7.54
N ILE A 78 -19.09 8.16 -7.54
CA ILE A 78 -18.22 9.31 -7.29
C ILE A 78 -18.29 10.24 -8.51
N PRO A 79 -18.68 11.51 -8.36
CA PRO A 79 -18.72 12.46 -9.45
C PRO A 79 -17.34 12.69 -10.07
N GLU A 80 -17.30 12.91 -11.38
CA GLU A 80 -16.05 13.01 -12.14
C GLU A 80 -15.13 14.14 -11.64
N MET A 81 -15.69 15.24 -11.11
CA MET A 81 -14.94 16.34 -10.51
C MET A 81 -14.05 15.91 -9.32
N TYR A 82 -14.38 14.80 -8.65
CA TYR A 82 -13.59 14.24 -7.55
C TYR A 82 -12.62 13.13 -8.01
N ILE A 83 -12.63 12.76 -9.30
CA ILE A 83 -11.74 11.75 -9.90
C ILE A 83 -10.60 12.46 -10.65
N LEU A 84 -9.57 12.87 -9.91
CA LEU A 84 -8.41 13.53 -10.51
C LEU A 84 -7.62 12.59 -11.42
N LYS A 85 -7.01 13.14 -12.49
CA LYS A 85 -6.20 12.39 -13.46
C LYS A 85 -5.13 11.50 -12.83
N ARG A 86 -4.50 11.94 -11.73
CA ARG A 86 -3.50 11.17 -10.98
C ARG A 86 -4.03 9.83 -10.45
N TRP A 87 -5.34 9.72 -10.20
CA TRP A 87 -5.98 8.53 -9.65
C TRP A 87 -6.66 7.66 -10.70
N ARG A 88 -6.66 8.08 -11.97
CA ARG A 88 -7.27 7.28 -13.04
C ARG A 88 -6.26 6.27 -13.60
N LYS A 89 -6.74 5.05 -13.85
CA LYS A 89 -5.93 3.94 -14.39
C LYS A 89 -5.54 4.15 -15.85
N ASP A 90 -6.34 4.90 -16.61
CA ASP A 90 -6.12 5.19 -18.04
C ASP A 90 -5.03 6.24 -18.28
N VAL A 91 -4.63 7.00 -17.26
CA VAL A 91 -3.56 8.00 -17.34
C VAL A 91 -2.19 7.36 -17.10
N ILE A 92 -2.13 6.25 -16.36
CA ILE A 92 -0.90 5.48 -16.21
C ILE A 92 -0.62 4.84 -17.57
N SER A 93 0.35 5.41 -18.30
CA SER A 93 0.82 4.84 -19.55
C SER A 93 1.07 3.37 -19.34
N ARG A 94 0.66 2.55 -20.33
CA ARG A 94 1.03 1.14 -20.38
C ARG A 94 2.49 0.93 -20.00
N ASN A 95 3.35 1.88 -20.36
CA ASN A 95 4.79 1.85 -20.11
C ASN A 95 5.22 1.91 -18.62
N TYR A 96 4.38 2.44 -17.73
CA TYR A 96 4.78 2.78 -16.35
C TYR A 96 4.66 1.61 -15.37
N HIS A 97 3.86 0.58 -15.68
CA HIS A 97 3.59 -0.53 -14.76
C HIS A 97 4.81 -1.45 -14.54
N PHE A 98 5.78 -1.41 -15.45
CA PHE A 98 7.05 -2.13 -15.34
C PHE A 98 8.28 -1.21 -15.12
N SER A 99 8.20 0.06 -15.50
CA SER A 99 9.30 1.03 -15.29
C SER A 99 9.64 1.26 -13.81
N SER A 100 8.72 1.01 -12.86
CA SER A 100 9.03 1.18 -11.43
C SER A 100 10.04 0.16 -10.88
N LEU A 101 10.38 -0.90 -11.64
CA LEU A 101 11.37 -1.92 -11.25
C LEU A 101 12.77 -1.70 -11.86
N GLN A 102 12.95 -0.72 -12.75
CA GLN A 102 14.26 -0.44 -13.34
C GLN A 102 14.64 1.03 -13.17
N SER A 103 15.60 1.24 -12.27
CA SER A 103 16.37 2.47 -12.14
C SER A 103 17.30 2.65 -13.34
N ASP A 104 17.13 3.78 -14.03
CA ASP A 104 18.17 4.58 -14.70
C ASP A 104 19.08 3.92 -15.75
N SER A 105 18.54 3.09 -16.65
CA SER A 105 19.25 2.74 -17.89
C SER A 105 18.35 2.61 -19.13
N GLY A 106 18.32 3.68 -19.92
CA GLY A 106 18.81 3.65 -21.29
C GLY A 106 17.96 3.13 -22.46
N ASP A 107 16.88 2.37 -22.28
CA ASP A 107 16.16 1.83 -23.46
C ASP A 107 14.63 1.87 -23.36
N CYS A 108 14.05 2.96 -23.88
CA CYS A 108 12.60 3.18 -23.90
C CYS A 108 11.83 2.15 -24.77
N GLU A 109 12.51 1.49 -25.71
CA GLU A 109 11.88 0.54 -26.63
C GLU A 109 11.62 -0.81 -25.96
N ASN A 110 12.57 -1.29 -25.15
CA ASN A 110 12.38 -2.49 -24.33
C ASN A 110 11.24 -2.31 -23.32
N VAL A 111 11.14 -1.13 -22.70
CA VAL A 111 10.02 -0.80 -21.82
C VAL A 111 8.70 -0.90 -22.58
N LYS A 112 8.62 -0.34 -23.79
CA LYS A 112 7.41 -0.42 -24.61
C LYS A 112 7.04 -1.88 -24.95
N LEU A 113 8.02 -2.68 -25.38
CA LEU A 113 7.84 -4.10 -25.73
C LEU A 113 7.34 -4.94 -24.54
N ILE A 114 7.93 -4.74 -23.35
CA ILE A 114 7.51 -5.44 -22.13
C ILE A 114 6.04 -5.13 -21.82
N ASN A 115 5.67 -3.86 -21.90
CA ASN A 115 4.31 -3.45 -21.58
C ASN A 115 3.33 -3.94 -22.64
N ASP A 116 3.63 -3.78 -23.93
CA ASP A 116 2.79 -4.31 -25.02
C ASP A 116 2.58 -5.84 -24.87
N SER A 117 3.62 -6.58 -24.48
CA SER A 117 3.54 -8.02 -24.19
C SER A 117 2.60 -8.31 -23.01
N TYR A 118 2.76 -7.59 -21.90
CA TYR A 118 1.93 -7.74 -20.70
C TYR A 118 0.44 -7.46 -20.98
N TYR A 119 0.12 -6.37 -21.68
CA TYR A 119 -1.27 -6.03 -22.00
C TYR A 119 -1.89 -6.99 -23.01
N SER A 120 -1.12 -7.49 -23.97
CA SER A 120 -1.59 -8.53 -24.89
C SER A 120 -1.96 -9.81 -24.13
N PHE A 121 -1.13 -10.21 -23.15
CA PHE A 121 -1.41 -11.34 -22.27
C PHE A 121 -2.67 -11.11 -21.43
N GLN A 122 -2.78 -9.96 -20.77
CA GLN A 122 -3.94 -9.60 -19.96
C GLN A 122 -5.24 -9.61 -20.79
N SER A 123 -5.19 -9.05 -22.00
CA SER A 123 -6.33 -9.02 -22.92
C SER A 123 -6.76 -10.44 -23.32
N CYS A 124 -5.81 -11.34 -23.57
CA CYS A 124 -6.12 -12.75 -23.82
C CYS A 124 -6.87 -13.35 -22.64
N LEU A 125 -6.41 -13.12 -21.40
CA LEU A 125 -7.06 -13.63 -20.19
C LEU A 125 -8.49 -13.11 -20.06
N ASP A 126 -8.72 -11.82 -20.27
CA ASP A 126 -10.06 -11.23 -20.17
C ASP A 126 -11.05 -11.85 -21.17
N ILE A 127 -10.59 -12.22 -22.37
CA ILE A 127 -11.39 -12.89 -23.39
C ILE A 127 -11.70 -14.35 -23.04
N ILE A 128 -10.72 -15.08 -22.47
CA ILE A 128 -10.83 -16.54 -22.29
C ILE A 128 -11.17 -16.99 -20.88
N ARG A 129 -11.23 -16.07 -19.89
CA ARG A 129 -11.36 -16.41 -18.45
C ARG A 129 -12.51 -17.35 -18.12
N ASP A 130 -13.61 -17.26 -18.87
CA ASP A 130 -14.84 -18.04 -18.63
C ASP A 130 -14.91 -19.32 -19.50
N ASP A 131 -13.94 -19.55 -20.40
CA ASP A 131 -13.82 -20.76 -21.23
C ASP A 131 -12.66 -21.64 -20.72
N LYS A 132 -12.99 -22.60 -19.86
CA LYS A 132 -12.02 -23.52 -19.24
C LYS A 132 -11.14 -24.25 -20.26
N ARG A 133 -11.67 -24.60 -21.43
CA ARG A 133 -10.92 -25.32 -22.46
C ARG A 133 -9.90 -24.39 -23.12
N ARG A 134 -10.32 -23.16 -23.48
CA ARG A 134 -9.41 -22.15 -24.03
C ARG A 134 -8.37 -21.69 -23.01
N LEU A 135 -8.76 -21.56 -21.74
CA LEU A 135 -7.85 -21.23 -20.66
C LEU A 135 -6.79 -22.33 -20.45
N GLY A 136 -7.18 -23.61 -20.50
CA GLY A 136 -6.25 -24.74 -20.48
C GLY A 136 -5.25 -24.69 -21.64
N LEU A 137 -5.74 -24.51 -22.87
CA LEU A 137 -4.90 -24.36 -24.06
C LEU A 137 -3.93 -23.17 -23.94
N PHE A 138 -4.39 -22.05 -23.38
CA PHE A 138 -3.55 -20.88 -23.15
C PHE A 138 -2.45 -21.16 -22.14
N ALA A 139 -2.76 -21.83 -21.03
CA ALA A 139 -1.77 -22.23 -20.02
C ALA A 139 -0.70 -23.18 -20.60
N GLU A 140 -1.10 -24.15 -21.42
CA GLU A 140 -0.17 -25.03 -22.13
C GLU A 140 0.78 -24.25 -23.04
N LYS A 141 0.25 -23.31 -23.85
CA LYS A 141 1.06 -22.44 -24.69
C LYS A 141 2.05 -21.59 -23.89
N GLN A 142 1.62 -21.06 -22.74
CA GLN A 142 2.51 -20.31 -21.85
C GLN A 142 3.66 -21.17 -21.31
N GLN A 143 3.38 -22.43 -20.93
CA GLN A 143 4.43 -23.36 -20.51
C GLN A 143 5.40 -23.70 -21.64
N MET A 144 4.91 -23.82 -22.87
CA MET A 144 5.78 -24.06 -24.04
C MET A 144 6.71 -22.87 -24.29
N LEU A 145 6.17 -21.65 -24.29
CA LEU A 145 6.96 -20.43 -24.43
C LEU A 145 8.00 -20.30 -23.31
N LEU A 146 7.62 -20.58 -22.06
CA LEU A 146 8.56 -20.55 -20.94
C LEU A 146 9.74 -21.50 -21.15
N LYS A 147 9.46 -22.76 -21.53
CA LYS A 147 10.51 -23.75 -21.83
C LYS A 147 11.40 -23.34 -23.00
N GLU A 148 10.84 -22.70 -24.03
CA GLU A 148 11.59 -22.19 -25.17
C GLU A 148 12.60 -21.12 -24.74
N PHE A 149 12.17 -20.13 -23.94
CA PHE A 149 13.05 -19.08 -23.45
C PHE A 149 14.05 -19.57 -22.41
N GLU A 150 13.69 -20.54 -21.56
CA GLU A 150 14.62 -21.21 -20.64
C GLU A 150 15.70 -22.01 -21.39
N SER A 151 15.35 -22.67 -22.50
CA SER A 151 16.29 -23.47 -23.30
C SER A 151 17.34 -22.62 -24.02
N GLY A 152 17.01 -21.39 -24.39
CA GLY A 152 17.94 -20.45 -25.03
C GLY A 152 18.82 -19.68 -24.04
N TYR A 153 18.49 -19.71 -22.76
CA TYR A 153 19.18 -18.99 -21.70
C TYR A 153 20.12 -19.93 -20.96
N ILE A 154 21.38 -20.05 -21.41
CA ILE A 154 22.45 -20.59 -20.55
C ILE A 154 22.70 -19.55 -19.45
N SER A 155 21.91 -19.60 -18.37
CA SER A 155 22.18 -18.78 -17.20
C SER A 155 23.54 -19.20 -16.60
N PRO A 156 24.42 -18.25 -16.25
CA PRO A 156 25.36 -18.42 -15.16
C PRO A 156 24.58 -18.59 -13.84
N GLY A 157 23.95 -19.75 -13.67
CA GLY A 157 23.34 -20.24 -12.44
C GLY A 157 22.38 -19.27 -11.73
N LEU A 158 21.13 -19.22 -12.20
CA LEU A 158 19.98 -19.17 -11.31
C LEU A 158 19.51 -20.60 -11.00
N LYS A 159 20.40 -21.40 -10.39
CA LYS A 159 19.91 -22.37 -9.41
C LYS A 159 19.32 -21.54 -8.27
N SER A 160 18.28 -22.02 -7.60
CA SER A 160 17.80 -21.40 -6.36
C SER A 160 18.99 -21.30 -5.40
N LYS A 161 19.67 -20.16 -5.40
CA LYS A 161 20.74 -19.90 -4.46
C LYS A 161 20.02 -19.77 -3.14
N THR A 162 20.21 -20.74 -2.27
CA THR A 162 19.80 -20.58 -0.88
C THR A 162 20.45 -19.30 -0.37
N ASP A 163 19.80 -18.57 0.55
CA ASP A 163 20.28 -17.25 1.02
C ASP A 163 21.77 -17.28 1.41
N GLY A 164 22.27 -18.42 1.89
CA GLY A 164 23.68 -18.65 2.19
C GLY A 164 24.63 -18.55 0.99
N GLU A 165 24.26 -19.04 -0.20
CA GLU A 165 25.10 -18.97 -1.41
C GLU A 165 25.24 -17.52 -1.94
N VAL A 166 24.18 -16.72 -1.79
CA VAL A 166 24.20 -15.29 -2.17
C VAL A 166 25.09 -14.51 -1.20
N VAL A 167 24.96 -14.76 0.09
CA VAL A 167 25.76 -14.09 1.14
C VAL A 167 27.25 -14.45 1.02
N CYS A 168 27.60 -15.72 0.81
CA CYS A 168 29.00 -16.15 0.65
C CYS A 168 29.68 -15.50 -0.57
N LYS A 169 28.95 -15.34 -1.69
CA LYS A 169 29.47 -14.63 -2.86
C LYS A 169 29.66 -13.14 -2.60
N LEU A 170 28.71 -12.50 -1.90
CA LEU A 170 28.76 -11.08 -1.60
C LEU A 170 29.92 -10.73 -0.65
N LEU A 171 30.20 -11.63 0.30
CA LEU A 171 31.25 -11.43 1.31
C LEU A 171 32.63 -11.96 0.87
N GLY A 172 32.72 -12.66 -0.27
CA GLY A 172 33.98 -13.24 -0.77
C GLY A 172 34.54 -14.36 0.11
N VAL A 173 33.71 -14.97 0.95
CA VAL A 173 34.14 -16.03 1.88
C VAL A 173 33.38 -17.33 1.60
N THR A 174 34.11 -18.36 1.19
CA THR A 174 33.62 -19.74 1.15
C THR A 174 33.80 -20.34 2.54
N ILE A 175 32.78 -20.26 3.40
CA ILE A 175 32.81 -20.97 4.69
C ILE A 175 32.19 -22.36 4.44
N PRO A 176 32.97 -23.46 4.46
CA PRO A 176 32.37 -24.78 4.51
C PRO A 176 31.65 -24.86 5.87
N ILE A 177 30.32 -24.97 5.85
CA ILE A 177 29.55 -25.16 7.08
C ILE A 177 30.06 -26.46 7.73
N PRO A 178 30.72 -26.41 8.90
CA PRO A 178 31.22 -27.62 9.54
C PRO A 178 30.03 -28.48 9.97
N LYS A 179 30.14 -29.81 9.80
CA LYS A 179 29.09 -30.76 10.18
C LYS A 179 28.77 -30.78 11.68
N GLN A 180 29.60 -30.13 12.51
CA GLN A 180 29.35 -29.91 13.93
C GLN A 180 29.70 -28.48 14.32
N ILE A 181 28.75 -27.78 14.93
CA ILE A 181 28.92 -26.46 15.51
C ILE A 181 28.99 -26.66 17.03
N ASN A 182 30.17 -26.52 17.62
CA ASN A 182 30.29 -26.43 19.08
C ASN A 182 30.01 -24.97 19.49
N ILE A 183 28.78 -24.70 19.91
CA ILE A 183 28.40 -23.40 20.46
C ILE A 183 28.90 -23.35 21.90
N HIS A 184 30.07 -22.76 22.12
CA HIS A 184 30.46 -22.36 23.47
C HIS A 184 29.61 -21.15 23.87
N VAL A 185 28.67 -21.36 24.79
CA VAL A 185 27.92 -20.27 25.41
C VAL A 185 28.93 -19.40 26.16
N LEU A 186 29.09 -18.16 25.73
CA LEU A 186 29.91 -17.18 26.45
C LEU A 186 29.27 -16.91 27.81
N GLU A 187 30.08 -16.90 28.88
CA GLU A 187 29.64 -16.46 30.19
C GLU A 187 29.03 -15.06 30.08
N VAL A 188 27.85 -14.92 30.66
CA VAL A 188 26.96 -13.76 30.55
C VAL A 188 27.73 -12.44 30.60
N GLN A 189 27.93 -11.81 29.44
CA GLN A 189 28.43 -10.45 29.39
C GLN A 189 27.25 -9.50 29.60
N SER A 190 27.31 -8.74 30.69
CA SER A 190 26.37 -7.66 31.01
C SER A 190 26.22 -6.71 29.83
N ASN A 191 25.03 -6.70 29.21
CA ASN A 191 24.71 -5.76 28.14
C ASN A 191 24.37 -4.38 28.71
N LYS A 192 24.56 -3.34 27.88
CA LYS A 192 24.29 -1.95 28.23
C LYS A 192 22.79 -1.77 28.50
N GLY A 193 22.44 -1.70 29.78
CA GLY A 193 21.05 -1.72 30.30
C GLY A 193 20.89 -2.53 31.58
N SER A 194 21.86 -3.39 31.91
CA SER A 194 21.92 -4.14 33.18
C SER A 194 22.40 -3.31 34.39
N GLY A 195 22.70 -2.02 34.18
CA GLY A 195 23.10 -1.08 35.23
C GLY A 195 21.91 -0.64 36.08
N ILE A 196 22.05 -0.85 37.39
CA ILE A 196 21.22 -0.38 38.50
C ILE A 196 20.41 0.88 38.16
N LYS A 197 19.08 0.79 38.34
CA LYS A 197 18.10 1.87 38.19
C LYS A 197 18.53 3.11 38.99
N LYS A 198 19.20 4.06 38.33
CA LYS A 198 19.26 5.46 38.75
C LYS A 198 18.84 6.31 37.55
N ARG A 199 17.53 6.54 37.44
CA ARG A 199 16.97 7.50 36.50
C ARG A 199 17.43 8.89 36.95
N ILE A 200 18.15 9.61 36.10
CA ILE A 200 18.56 11.01 36.36
C ILE A 200 17.28 11.85 36.48
N PRO A 201 17.02 12.55 37.59
CA PRO A 201 15.91 13.49 37.67
C PRO A 201 16.20 14.70 36.78
N SER A 202 15.21 15.16 36.03
CA SER A 202 15.28 16.41 35.28
C SER A 202 15.39 17.59 36.25
N ALA A 203 16.15 18.62 35.87
CA ALA A 203 16.35 19.82 36.67
C ALA A 203 15.03 20.57 36.90
N ASP A 204 14.69 20.79 38.18
CA ASP A 204 13.61 21.69 38.59
C ASP A 204 13.89 23.12 38.12
N LYS A 205 12.92 23.71 37.41
CA LYS A 205 12.87 25.15 37.18
C LYS A 205 12.41 25.83 38.47
N ASN A 206 13.36 26.11 39.37
CA ASN A 206 13.14 27.14 40.39
C ASN A 206 13.41 28.51 39.77
N ASN A 207 12.35 29.24 39.45
CA ASN A 207 12.38 30.70 39.50
C ASN A 207 10.98 31.26 39.88
N LYS A 208 10.79 31.39 41.19
CA LYS A 208 9.97 32.39 41.91
C LYS A 208 10.93 32.83 43.03
N GLN A 209 11.30 34.10 43.23
CA GLN A 209 10.58 35.37 43.17
C GLN A 209 11.48 36.47 42.60
#